data_AF-A0A1S8WQP2-F1
#
_entry.id   AF-A0A1S8WQP2-F1
#
_cell.length_a   1.000
_cell.length_b   1.000
_cell.length_c   1.000
_cell.angle_alpha   90.00
_cell.angle_beta   90.00
_cell.angle_gamma   90.00
#
_symmetry.space_group_name_H-M   'P 1'
#
loop_
_entity.id
_entity.type
_entity.pdbx_description
1 polymer ?
#
loop_
_entity_poly.entity_id
_entity_poly.type
_entity_poly.pdbx_seq_one_letter_code
_entity_poly.pdbx_strand_id
1 'polypeptide(L)'
;MFMNQQPRRHLPVVFMHDAFPIILVILLGLTNGYFVSLAMTYGPSFASPGTNEGAGAALSIYMSLGLSLGVAVSAGLALAI
;
A
#
# COMPACT_ATOMS: atom_id res chain seq x y z
N MET A 1 -0.60 13.63 -2.08
CA MET A 1 -0.23 14.86 -1.33
C MET A 1 -0.07 16.06 -2.24
N PHE A 2 0.82 16.05 -3.25
CA PHE A 2 1.09 17.22 -4.11
C PHE A 2 0.14 17.39 -5.31
N MET A 3 -0.95 16.63 -5.33
CA MET A 3 -1.95 16.64 -6.40
C MET A 3 -2.99 17.75 -6.13
N ASN A 4 -3.77 18.11 -7.15
CA ASN A 4 -4.77 19.16 -7.08
C ASN A 4 -6.04 18.78 -6.28
N GLN A 5 -5.89 18.25 -5.07
CA GLN A 5 -7.02 18.01 -4.15
C GLN A 5 -7.49 19.34 -3.55
N GLN A 6 -8.80 19.53 -3.38
CA GLN A 6 -9.40 20.72 -2.74
C GLN A 6 -10.43 20.31 -1.68
N PRO A 7 -10.63 21.09 -0.60
CA PRO A 7 -9.91 22.31 -0.22
C PRO A 7 -8.54 22.00 0.42
N ARG A 8 -7.56 22.91 0.30
CA ARG A 8 -6.19 22.73 0.83
C ARG A 8 -5.89 23.71 1.95
N ARG A 9 -5.10 23.28 2.94
CA ARG A 9 -4.64 24.12 4.05
C ARG A 9 -3.13 24.33 4.09
N HIS A 10 -2.31 23.27 3.95
CA HIS A 10 -0.88 23.38 4.25
C HIS A 10 0.11 23.07 3.09
N LEU A 11 -0.29 22.37 2.01
CA LEU A 11 0.63 21.96 0.93
C LEU A 11 0.36 22.63 -0.44
N PRO A 12 1.41 23.02 -1.19
CA PRO A 12 1.29 23.53 -2.56
C PRO A 12 1.03 22.42 -3.58
N VAL A 13 0.42 22.78 -4.71
CA VAL A 13 0.19 21.85 -5.83
C VAL A 13 1.37 21.86 -6.77
N VAL A 14 1.92 20.67 -7.01
CA VAL A 14 2.93 20.44 -8.04
C VAL A 14 2.27 19.89 -9.31
N PHE A 15 1.24 19.04 -9.15
CA PHE A 15 0.55 18.39 -10.26
C PHE A 15 -0.89 18.91 -10.37
N MET A 16 -1.11 19.85 -11.30
CA MET A 16 -2.40 20.51 -11.53
C MET A 16 -3.42 19.65 -12.29
N HIS A 17 -2.93 18.78 -13.18
CA HIS A 17 -3.79 18.01 -14.09
C HIS A 17 -4.24 16.68 -13.46
N ASP A 18 -5.53 16.35 -13.59
CA ASP A 18 -6.14 15.18 -12.96
C ASP A 18 -5.66 13.83 -13.54
N ALA A 19 -5.02 13.84 -14.71
CA ALA A 19 -4.39 12.64 -15.26
C ALA A 19 -3.25 12.09 -14.38
N PHE A 20 -2.51 12.96 -13.67
CA PHE A 20 -1.40 12.52 -12.82
C PHE A 20 -1.82 11.57 -11.69
N PRO A 21 -2.82 11.90 -10.84
CA PRO A 21 -3.28 10.97 -9.83
C PRO A 21 -3.83 9.67 -10.44
N ILE A 22 -4.52 9.72 -11.58
CA ILE A 22 -5.05 8.52 -12.24
C ILE A 22 -3.91 7.58 -12.65
N ILE A 23 -2.90 8.08 -13.36
CA ILE A 23 -1.76 7.28 -13.82
C ILE A 23 -1.00 6.72 -12.61
N LEU A 24 -0.77 7.53 -11.57
CA LEU A 24 -0.07 7.07 -10.37
C LEU A 24 -0.85 5.99 -9.61
N VAL A 25 -2.18 6.10 -9.51
CA VAL A 25 -3.02 5.08 -8.87
C VAL A 25 -2.98 3.78 -9.66
N ILE A 26 -3.05 3.84 -11.00
CA ILE A 26 -2.95 2.64 -11.86
C ILE A 26 -1.58 1.97 -11.67
N LEU A 27 -0.49 2.73 -11.79
CA LEU A 27 0.86 2.19 -11.64
C LEU A 27 1.07 1.62 -10.24
N LEU A 28 0.73 2.37 -9.19
CA LEU A 28 0.88 1.92 -7.81
C LEU A 28 0.04 0.69 -7.52
N GLY A 29 -1.22 0.66 -7.98
CA GLY A 29 -2.12 -0.47 -7.81
C GLY A 29 -1.61 -1.74 -8.50
N LEU A 30 -1.16 -1.62 -9.76
CA LEU A 30 -0.60 -2.75 -10.50
C LEU A 30 0.68 -3.27 -9.85
N THR A 31 1.60 -2.38 -9.49
CA THR A 31 2.88 -2.75 -8.86
C THR A 31 2.65 -3.39 -7.49
N ASN A 32 1.80 -2.80 -6.65
CA ASN A 32 1.50 -3.32 -5.32
C ASN A 32 0.78 -4.67 -5.39
N GLY A 33 -0.25 -4.78 -6.23
CA GLY A 33 -0.99 -6.03 -6.43
C GLY A 33 -0.08 -7.16 -6.90
N TYR A 34 0.78 -6.89 -7.89
CA TYR A 34 1.73 -7.88 -8.40
C TYR A 34 2.72 -8.35 -7.32
N PHE A 35 3.35 -7.43 -6.58
CA PHE A 35 4.29 -7.81 -5.52
C PHE A 35 3.63 -8.57 -4.37
N VAL A 36 2.42 -8.17 -3.97
CA VAL A 36 1.67 -8.86 -2.92
C VAL A 36 1.31 -10.27 -3.38
N SER A 37 0.81 -10.46 -4.61
CA SER A 37 0.52 -11.78 -5.15
C SER A 37 1.77 -12.65 -5.19
N LEU A 38 2.90 -12.14 -5.67
CA LEU A 38 4.17 -12.87 -5.64
C LEU A 38 4.58 -13.25 -4.21
N ALA A 39 4.50 -12.33 -3.26
CA ALA A 39 4.89 -12.56 -1.87
C ALA A 39 4.00 -13.62 -1.20
N MET A 40 2.69 -13.59 -1.42
CA MET A 40 1.77 -14.56 -0.83
C MET A 40 1.83 -15.95 -1.49
N THR A 41 2.08 -16.02 -2.80
CA THR A 41 2.19 -17.30 -3.51
C THR A 41 3.55 -17.96 -3.30
N TYR A 42 4.64 -17.20 -3.42
CA TYR A 42 5.99 -17.76 -3.32
C TYR A 42 6.55 -17.74 -1.90
N GLY A 43 6.12 -16.82 -1.04
CA GLY A 43 6.60 -16.71 0.35
C GLY A 43 6.51 -18.03 1.14
N PRO A 44 5.35 -18.71 1.17
CA PRO A 44 5.22 -20.00 1.84
C PRO A 44 6.08 -21.11 1.25
N SER A 45 6.47 -21.00 -0.02
CA SER A 45 7.26 -22.00 -0.72
C SER A 45 8.74 -22.02 -0.29
N PHE A 46 9.22 -20.97 0.38
CA PHE A 46 10.56 -20.91 0.96
C PHE A 46 10.64 -21.51 2.38
N ALA A 47 9.51 -21.92 2.96
CA ALA A 47 9.47 -22.53 4.28
C ALA A 47 9.86 -24.02 4.24
N SER A 48 10.28 -24.56 5.37
CA SER A 48 10.62 -25.98 5.49
C SER A 48 9.39 -26.86 5.23
N PRO A 49 9.56 -28.05 4.61
CA PRO A 49 8.47 -28.98 4.35
C PRO A 49 7.64 -29.24 5.62
N GLY A 50 6.33 -29.01 5.55
CA GLY A 50 5.41 -29.14 6.69
C GLY A 50 5.11 -27.86 7.46
N THR A 51 5.84 -26.76 7.23
CA THR A 51 5.59 -25.45 7.87
C THR A 51 5.03 -24.39 6.92
N ASN A 52 4.80 -24.74 5.66
CA ASN A 52 4.32 -23.83 4.61
C ASN A 52 2.99 -23.16 4.98
N GLU A 53 2.08 -23.91 5.62
CA GLU A 53 0.79 -23.38 6.05
C GLU A 53 0.95 -22.31 7.15
N GLY A 54 1.84 -22.56 8.12
CA GLY A 54 2.19 -21.58 9.15
C GLY A 54 2.87 -20.33 8.59
N ALA A 55 3.74 -20.50 7.57
CA ALA A 55 4.35 -19.38 6.87
C ALA A 55 3.32 -18.53 6.11
N GLY A 56 2.36 -19.16 5.44
CA GLY A 56 1.24 -18.47 4.81
C GLY A 56 0.35 -17.71 5.80
N ALA A 57 0.07 -18.30 6.96
CA ALA A 57 -0.65 -17.64 8.04
C ALA A 57 0.11 -16.42 8.58
N ALA A 58 1.42 -16.55 8.83
CA ALA A 58 2.26 -15.44 9.28
C ALA A 58 2.31 -14.29 8.26
N LEU A 59 2.48 -14.62 6.98
CA LEU A 59 2.44 -13.65 5.88
C LEU A 59 1.11 -12.88 5.83
N SER A 60 -0.01 -13.56 6.05
CA SER A 60 -1.35 -12.93 6.09
C SER A 60 -1.52 -11.99 7.29
N ILE A 61 -0.92 -12.33 8.44
CA ILE A 61 -0.88 -11.47 9.62
C ILE A 61 -0.05 -10.21 9.33
N TYR A 62 1.15 -10.36 8.76
CA TYR A 62 2.00 -9.22 8.39
C TYR A 62 1.33 -8.30 7.37
N MET A 63 0.60 -8.85 6.41
CA MET A 63 -0.22 -8.06 5.48
C MET A 63 -1.29 -7.24 6.21
N SER A 64 -2.02 -7.87 7.14
CA SER A 64 -3.04 -7.19 7.94
C SER A 64 -2.45 -6.10 8.83
N LEU A 65 -1.27 -6.34 9.41
CA LEU A 65 -0.52 -5.36 10.20
C LEU A 65 -0.07 -4.18 9.33
N GLY A 66 0.50 -4.43 8.16
CA GLY A 66 0.89 -3.39 7.21
C GLY A 66 -0.29 -2.52 6.78
N LEU A 67 -1.45 -3.13 6.53
CA LEU A 67 -2.68 -2.40 6.20
C LEU A 67 -3.15 -1.53 7.37
N SER A 68 -3.14 -2.07 8.59
CA SER A 68 -3.52 -1.35 9.81
C SER A 68 -2.61 -0.16 10.08
N LEU A 69 -1.28 -0.35 9.95
CA LEU A 69 -0.30 0.72 10.07
C LEU A 69 -0.49 1.78 8.98
N GLY A 70 -0.76 1.37 7.73
CA GLY A 70 -1.05 2.28 6.63
C GLY A 70 -2.26 3.17 6.92
N VAL A 71 -3.34 2.62 7.49
CA VAL A 71 -4.52 3.39 7.91
C VAL A 71 -4.16 4.36 9.03
N ALA A 72 -3.44 3.91 10.07
CA ALA A 72 -3.05 4.76 11.19
C ALA A 72 -2.18 5.95 10.73
N VAL A 73 -1.19 5.70 9.88
CA VAL A 73 -0.33 6.74 9.29
C VAL A 73 -1.14 7.67 8.40
N SER A 74 -2.03 7.14 7.55
CA SER A 74 -2.89 7.95 6.68
C SER A 74 -3.80 8.88 7.48
N ALA A 75 -4.38 8.39 8.58
CA ALA A 75 -5.24 9.19 9.46
C ALA A 75 -4.43 10.28 10.18
N GLY A 76 -3.27 9.94 10.74
CA GLY A 76 -2.38 10.90 11.37
C GLY A 76 -1.90 11.98 10.39
N LEU A 77 -1.58 11.57 9.17
CA LEU A 77 -1.19 12.48 8.09
C LEU A 77 -2.33 13.42 7.69
N ALA A 78 -3.57 12.92 7.58
CA ALA A 78 -4.75 13.73 7.27
C ALA A 78 -5.06 14.78 8.35
N LEU A 79 -4.67 14.54 9.61
CA LEU A 79 -4.76 15.52 10.69
C LEU A 79 -3.64 16.57 10.64
N ALA A 80 -2.50 16.25 10.04
CA ALA A 80 -1.32 17.12 10.00
C ALA A 80 -1.30 18.08 8.78
N ILE A 81 -2.08 17.80 7.73
CA ILE A 81 -2.13 18.56 6.47
C ILE A 81 -3.44 19.32 6.26
#